data_AF-A0A058ZWU4-F1
#
_entry.id   AF-A0A058ZWU4-F1
#
_cell.length_a   1.000
_cell.length_b   1.000
_cell.length_c   1.000
_cell.angle_alpha   90.00
_cell.angle_beta   90.00
_cell.angle_gamma   90.00
#
_symmetry.space_group_name_H-M   'P 1'
#
loop_
_entity.id
_entity.type
_entity.pdbx_description
1 polymer ?
#
loop_
_entity_poly.entity_id
_entity_poly.type
_entity_poly.pdbx_seq_one_letter_code
_entity_poly.pdbx_strand_id
1 'polypeptide(L)'
;MAPAAAKVLLTDLASGIDRVPDNYIRSEADRPNLTEVEASDASSIPLVDLQGLSGPNRDDIIRQIGRACQQDGFFQIKNHGIPEEKVQAIMNIAREFFRLPESERLKNYSDDPTKSTRLSTSFNLKTEKVSNWRDFLRLHCYPLEEYMHEWPTNPPSFRKEVGEYCTRVRELVFKLLEAISESLGLEREYISQNLGKHGQHMAMNYYPPCPQPELTYGLPGHTDPNLITILLQDDVPGLQVLRNGKWVAVNPIPNTFIVNIGDQMQVARDPEAAMERGANPQQRRQAYVEDSEGEEEFLDQPVHGGHRNGGYQRDPEQYQLKVDLPIFNGNLNIEDFLDWLWKVEKFFDAMEIEEDRQVKLVAYKLEGDASVWWEQTQLT
;
A
#
# COMPACT_ATOMS: atom_id res chain seq x y z
N MET A 1 -37.78 -21.37 0.12
CA MET A 1 -36.98 -20.34 -0.58
C MET A 1 -35.67 -21.00 -1.01
N ALA A 2 -35.04 -20.56 -2.09
CA ALA A 2 -33.65 -20.93 -2.34
C ALA A 2 -32.76 -20.26 -1.27
N PRO A 3 -31.61 -20.83 -0.89
CA PRO A 3 -30.60 -20.08 -0.14
C PRO A 3 -30.17 -18.87 -0.97
N ALA A 4 -29.94 -17.73 -0.32
CA ALA A 4 -29.28 -16.61 -0.97
C ALA A 4 -27.90 -17.07 -1.46
N ALA A 5 -27.51 -16.67 -2.68
CA ALA A 5 -26.17 -16.93 -3.17
C ALA A 5 -25.17 -16.21 -2.25
N ALA A 6 -24.10 -16.90 -1.83
CA ALA A 6 -23.05 -16.30 -1.04
C ALA A 6 -22.43 -15.14 -1.83
N LYS A 7 -22.39 -13.95 -1.22
CA LYS A 7 -21.79 -12.76 -1.80
C LYS A 7 -20.27 -12.93 -1.87
N VAL A 8 -19.69 -12.58 -3.02
CA VAL A 8 -18.25 -12.77 -3.29
C VAL A 8 -17.47 -11.48 -3.02
N LEU A 9 -18.12 -10.33 -3.22
CA LEU A 9 -17.54 -9.01 -2.98
C LEU A 9 -17.99 -8.48 -1.61
N LEU A 10 -17.09 -7.85 -0.86
CA LEU A 10 -17.42 -7.30 0.44
C LEU A 10 -18.47 -6.20 0.35
N THR A 11 -18.43 -5.36 -0.69
CA THR A 11 -19.43 -4.32 -0.99
C THR A 11 -20.85 -4.88 -0.95
N ASP A 12 -21.03 -6.09 -1.49
CA ASP A 12 -22.31 -6.77 -1.58
C ASP A 12 -22.69 -7.48 -0.29
N LEU A 13 -21.71 -8.04 0.44
CA LEU A 13 -21.91 -8.66 1.74
C LEU A 13 -22.30 -7.63 2.82
N ALA A 14 -21.54 -6.53 2.90
CA ALA A 14 -21.72 -5.43 3.86
C ALA A 14 -23.12 -4.81 3.79
N SER A 15 -23.74 -4.77 2.61
CA SER A 15 -25.10 -4.24 2.41
C SER A 15 -26.23 -5.03 3.08
N GLY A 16 -25.93 -6.20 3.66
CA GLY A 16 -26.93 -7.10 4.27
C GLY A 16 -26.53 -7.70 5.62
N ILE A 17 -25.55 -7.12 6.32
CA ILE A 17 -25.07 -7.58 7.64
C ILE A 17 -25.05 -6.44 8.66
N ASP A 18 -25.32 -6.79 9.91
CA ASP A 18 -25.32 -5.92 11.09
C ASP A 18 -24.05 -6.08 11.94
N ARG A 19 -23.16 -7.03 11.58
CA ARG A 19 -21.93 -7.37 12.33
C ARG A 19 -20.82 -7.81 11.39
N VAL A 20 -19.57 -7.55 11.78
CA VAL A 20 -18.37 -7.99 11.04
C VAL A 20 -18.22 -9.52 11.15
N PRO A 21 -18.06 -10.27 10.03
CA PRO A 21 -17.89 -11.72 10.09
C PRO A 21 -16.52 -12.12 10.64
N ASP A 22 -16.45 -13.27 11.32
CA ASP A 22 -15.27 -13.75 12.06
C ASP A 22 -13.94 -13.67 11.28
N ASN A 23 -13.94 -13.94 9.97
CA ASN A 23 -12.73 -13.91 9.15
C ASN A 23 -12.16 -12.49 8.90
N TYR A 24 -12.90 -11.43 9.21
CA TYR A 24 -12.46 -10.03 9.17
C TYR A 24 -12.07 -9.48 10.55
N ILE A 25 -12.35 -10.22 11.63
CA ILE A 25 -12.08 -9.79 13.01
C ILE A 25 -10.59 -9.98 13.34
N ARG A 26 -9.95 -8.89 13.77
CA ARG A 26 -8.55 -8.87 14.25
C ARG A 26 -8.44 -9.49 15.65
N SER A 27 -7.25 -10.06 15.94
CA SER A 27 -6.89 -10.43 17.30
C SER A 27 -6.88 -9.18 18.19
N GLU A 28 -7.01 -9.35 19.51
CA GLU A 28 -7.08 -8.21 20.43
C GLU A 28 -5.82 -7.33 20.42
N ALA A 29 -4.67 -7.86 19.99
CA ALA A 29 -3.43 -7.12 19.81
C ALA A 29 -3.31 -6.45 18.42
N ASP A 30 -4.12 -6.85 17.44
CA ASP A 30 -4.09 -6.39 16.05
C ASP A 30 -5.28 -5.47 15.69
N ARG A 31 -6.11 -5.06 16.66
CA ARG A 31 -7.28 -4.19 16.44
C ARG A 31 -6.89 -2.72 16.33
N PRO A 32 -7.71 -1.89 15.64
CA PRO A 32 -7.59 -0.44 15.70
C PRO A 32 -7.62 0.07 17.15
N ASN A 33 -6.68 0.96 17.51
CA ASN A 33 -6.76 1.74 18.74
C ASN A 33 -7.15 3.18 18.41
N LEU A 34 -8.44 3.39 18.16
CA LEU A 34 -9.00 4.68 17.73
C LEU A 34 -8.73 5.82 18.74
N THR A 35 -8.53 5.46 20.01
CA THR A 35 -8.26 6.42 21.09
C THR A 35 -6.83 6.97 21.13
N GLU A 36 -5.89 6.35 20.39
CA GLU A 36 -4.49 6.78 20.28
C GLU A 36 -4.16 7.49 18.96
N VAL A 37 -5.12 7.57 18.03
CA VAL A 37 -4.97 8.34 16.78
C VAL A 37 -4.96 9.82 17.11
N GLU A 38 -3.87 10.52 16.80
CA GLU A 38 -3.81 11.97 16.96
C GLU A 38 -4.73 12.64 15.93
N ALA A 39 -5.76 13.32 16.43
CA ALA A 39 -6.66 14.13 15.64
C ALA A 39 -5.85 15.15 14.81
N SER A 40 -6.19 15.27 13.52
CA SER A 40 -5.45 16.14 12.62
C SER A 40 -5.73 17.62 12.92
N ASP A 41 -4.79 18.23 13.65
CA ASP A 41 -4.45 19.64 13.45
C ASP A 41 -4.27 19.94 11.95
N ALA A 42 -4.36 21.20 11.55
CA ALA A 42 -4.40 21.63 10.14
C ALA A 42 -3.11 21.39 9.31
N SER A 43 -2.21 20.52 9.76
CA SER A 43 -0.96 20.15 9.08
C SER A 43 -0.40 18.78 9.56
N SER A 44 -1.23 17.73 9.59
CA SER A 44 -0.79 16.36 9.96
C SER A 44 0.35 15.84 9.09
N ILE A 45 0.31 16.16 7.78
CA ILE A 45 1.44 16.08 6.84
C ILE A 45 1.58 17.41 6.08
N PRO A 46 2.78 17.75 5.54
CA PRO A 46 3.01 19.02 4.85
C PRO A 46 2.11 19.19 3.61
N LEU A 47 1.57 20.39 3.39
CA LEU A 47 0.89 20.77 2.14
C LEU A 47 1.82 21.63 1.29
N VAL A 48 2.25 21.12 0.14
CA VAL A 48 3.11 21.82 -0.82
C VAL A 48 2.26 22.43 -1.93
N ASP A 49 2.53 23.69 -2.26
CA ASP A 49 1.95 24.35 -3.43
C ASP A 49 2.89 24.21 -4.64
N LEU A 50 2.42 23.56 -5.72
CA LEU A 50 3.21 23.39 -6.94
C LEU A 50 3.09 24.60 -7.90
N GLN A 51 2.32 25.63 -7.54
CA GLN A 51 2.25 26.88 -8.30
C GLN A 51 3.61 27.59 -8.35
N GLY A 52 4.25 27.52 -9.52
CA GLY A 52 5.58 28.10 -9.75
C GLY A 52 6.74 27.11 -9.76
N LEU A 53 6.47 25.79 -9.72
CA LEU A 53 7.49 24.74 -9.90
C LEU A 53 8.23 24.84 -11.26
N SER A 54 7.60 25.48 -12.26
CA SER A 54 8.20 25.80 -13.57
C SER A 54 8.58 27.29 -13.71
N GLY A 55 8.71 28.02 -12.60
CA GLY A 55 8.95 29.46 -12.56
C GLY A 55 10.01 29.86 -11.53
N PRO A 56 10.12 31.16 -11.17
CA PRO A 56 11.19 31.67 -10.30
C PRO A 56 11.15 31.15 -8.86
N ASN A 57 10.05 30.51 -8.45
CA ASN A 57 9.89 29.94 -7.11
C ASN A 57 10.34 28.47 -7.02
N ARG A 58 10.80 27.85 -8.13
CA ARG A 58 11.11 26.41 -8.20
C ARG A 58 12.00 25.94 -7.05
N ASP A 59 13.09 26.64 -6.78
CA ASP A 59 14.07 26.28 -5.74
C ASP A 59 13.45 26.19 -4.34
N ASP A 60 12.42 26.98 -4.02
CA ASP A 60 11.77 26.89 -2.71
C ASP A 60 10.79 25.73 -2.63
N ILE A 61 10.05 25.48 -3.71
CA ILE A 61 9.14 24.33 -3.82
C ILE A 61 9.96 23.02 -3.76
N ILE A 62 11.13 22.96 -4.40
CA ILE A 62 12.11 21.88 -4.26
C ILE A 62 12.54 21.70 -2.80
N ARG A 63 12.87 22.78 -2.08
CA ARG A 63 13.21 22.72 -0.64
C ARG A 63 12.02 22.32 0.25
N GLN A 64 10.78 22.54 -0.19
CA GLN A 64 9.58 22.08 0.53
C GLN A 64 9.36 20.57 0.29
N ILE A 65 9.37 20.11 -0.97
CA ILE A 65 9.28 18.70 -1.36
C ILE A 65 10.39 17.89 -0.68
N GLY A 66 11.64 18.33 -0.79
CA GLY A 66 12.79 17.67 -0.17
C GLY A 66 12.61 17.50 1.35
N ARG A 67 12.25 18.57 2.07
CA ARG A 67 11.99 18.48 3.52
C ARG A 67 10.86 17.51 3.85
N ALA A 68 9.76 17.53 3.10
CA ALA A 68 8.65 16.59 3.32
C ALA A 68 9.06 15.13 3.11
N CYS A 69 9.74 14.79 2.01
CA CYS A 69 10.29 13.46 1.76
C CYS A 69 11.24 13.01 2.88
N GLN A 70 12.09 13.92 3.36
CA GLN A 70 13.06 13.65 4.42
C GLN A 70 12.40 13.43 5.79
N GLN A 71 11.54 14.35 6.23
CA GLN A 71 10.99 14.38 7.58
C GLN A 71 9.80 13.43 7.76
N ASP A 72 8.86 13.44 6.82
CA ASP A 72 7.56 12.78 6.96
C ASP A 72 7.38 11.62 5.97
N GLY A 73 7.96 11.71 4.77
CA GLY A 73 7.78 10.72 3.69
C GLY A 73 6.42 10.77 3.00
N PHE A 74 5.49 11.58 3.55
CA PHE A 74 4.15 11.86 3.06
C PHE A 74 3.97 13.38 2.95
N PHE A 75 3.26 13.86 1.92
CA PHE A 75 2.84 15.25 1.79
C PHE A 75 1.61 15.37 0.88
N GLN A 76 0.80 16.41 1.09
CA GLN A 76 -0.26 16.79 0.16
C GLN A 76 0.29 17.78 -0.88
N ILE A 77 -0.22 17.72 -2.12
CA ILE A 77 0.11 18.67 -3.19
C ILE A 77 -1.15 19.35 -3.74
N LYS A 78 -1.08 20.68 -3.90
CA LYS A 78 -2.10 21.48 -4.60
C LYS A 78 -1.50 22.17 -5.83
N ASN A 79 -2.37 22.67 -6.73
CA ASN A 79 -1.99 23.30 -8.00
C ASN A 79 -1.14 22.38 -8.91
N HIS A 80 -1.39 21.07 -8.85
CA HIS A 80 -0.64 20.01 -9.53
C HIS A 80 -0.78 19.95 -11.06
N GLY A 81 -1.57 20.84 -11.68
CA GLY A 81 -1.72 20.94 -13.14
C GLY A 81 -2.55 19.84 -13.82
N ILE A 82 -3.00 18.81 -13.08
CA ILE A 82 -4.12 17.96 -13.50
C ILE A 82 -5.43 18.77 -13.34
N PRO A 83 -6.28 18.91 -14.38
CA PRO A 83 -7.53 19.65 -14.29
C PRO A 83 -8.55 19.02 -13.33
N GLU A 84 -9.31 19.86 -12.63
CA GLU A 84 -10.27 19.44 -11.61
C GLU A 84 -11.39 18.55 -12.20
N GLU A 85 -11.82 18.80 -13.44
CA GLU A 85 -12.81 17.94 -14.10
C GLU A 85 -12.29 16.53 -14.38
N LYS A 86 -10.97 16.32 -14.44
CA LYS A 86 -10.34 15.00 -14.58
C LYS A 86 -10.21 14.29 -13.23
N VAL A 87 -9.99 15.03 -12.14
CA VAL A 87 -10.05 14.51 -10.77
C VAL A 87 -11.49 14.08 -10.44
N GLN A 88 -12.48 14.91 -10.75
CA GLN A 88 -13.89 14.55 -10.56
C GLN A 88 -14.33 13.38 -11.46
N ALA A 89 -13.84 13.31 -12.69
CA ALA A 89 -14.14 12.20 -13.60
C ALA A 89 -13.66 10.84 -13.05
N ILE A 90 -12.39 10.73 -12.59
CA ILE A 90 -11.89 9.44 -12.09
C ILE A 90 -12.65 8.97 -10.85
N MET A 91 -13.03 9.88 -9.95
CA MET A 91 -13.82 9.55 -8.76
C MET A 91 -15.24 9.11 -9.12
N ASN A 92 -15.85 9.74 -10.13
CA ASN A 92 -17.16 9.30 -10.63
C ASN A 92 -17.07 7.93 -11.30
N ILE A 93 -16.03 7.65 -12.10
CA ILE A 93 -15.82 6.33 -12.72
C ILE A 93 -15.66 5.22 -11.67
N ALA A 94 -14.89 5.46 -10.60
CA ALA A 94 -14.76 4.51 -9.49
C ALA A 94 -16.10 4.29 -8.78
N ARG A 95 -16.79 5.37 -8.42
CA ARG A 95 -18.12 5.33 -7.76
C ARG A 95 -19.19 4.66 -8.64
N GLU A 96 -19.16 4.84 -9.96
CA GLU A 96 -20.02 4.15 -10.91
C GLU A 96 -19.70 2.65 -10.99
N PHE A 97 -18.41 2.28 -11.16
CA PHE A 97 -17.98 0.89 -11.23
C PHE A 97 -18.37 0.09 -9.98
N PHE A 98 -18.11 0.62 -8.78
CA PHE A 98 -18.47 -0.06 -7.52
C PHE A 98 -19.99 -0.13 -7.26
N ARG A 99 -20.79 0.71 -7.92
CA ARG A 99 -22.27 0.65 -7.90
C ARG A 99 -22.88 -0.23 -8.99
N LEU A 100 -22.09 -0.79 -9.91
CA LEU A 100 -22.60 -1.79 -10.86
C LEU A 100 -23.06 -3.06 -10.12
N PRO A 101 -24.02 -3.82 -10.68
CA PRO A 101 -24.42 -5.11 -10.13
C PRO A 101 -23.23 -6.05 -9.93
N GLU A 102 -23.27 -6.89 -8.89
CA GLU A 102 -22.21 -7.86 -8.57
C GLU A 102 -21.79 -8.69 -9.79
N SER A 103 -22.77 -9.18 -10.57
CA SER A 103 -22.56 -9.98 -11.78
C SER A 103 -21.88 -9.23 -12.93
N GLU A 104 -21.87 -7.90 -12.90
CA GLU A 104 -21.16 -7.05 -13.86
C GLU A 104 -19.72 -6.82 -13.39
N ARG A 105 -19.53 -6.51 -12.10
CA ARG A 105 -18.23 -6.36 -11.45
C ARG A 105 -17.41 -7.65 -11.52
N LEU A 106 -18.03 -8.79 -11.20
CA LEU A 106 -17.43 -10.13 -11.18
C LEU A 106 -16.84 -10.59 -12.52
N LYS A 107 -17.19 -9.96 -13.66
CA LYS A 107 -16.50 -10.21 -14.95
C LYS A 107 -14.98 -9.95 -14.89
N ASN A 108 -14.54 -9.14 -13.92
CA ASN A 108 -13.14 -8.75 -13.72
C ASN A 108 -12.51 -9.46 -12.51
N TYR A 109 -13.23 -10.37 -11.84
CA TYR A 109 -12.80 -10.96 -10.57
C TYR A 109 -11.63 -11.93 -10.73
N SER A 110 -10.60 -11.83 -9.89
CA SER A 110 -9.56 -12.85 -9.82
C SER A 110 -8.77 -12.91 -8.50
N ASP A 111 -8.67 -14.13 -7.96
CA ASP A 111 -7.76 -14.51 -6.87
C ASP A 111 -6.31 -14.75 -7.36
N ASP A 112 -6.05 -14.59 -8.66
CA ASP A 112 -4.72 -14.70 -9.25
C ASP A 112 -4.01 -13.32 -9.18
N PRO A 113 -2.99 -13.14 -8.32
CA PRO A 113 -2.30 -11.86 -8.16
C PRO A 113 -1.49 -11.47 -9.40
N THR A 114 -1.20 -12.40 -10.32
CA THR A 114 -0.44 -12.15 -11.55
C THR A 114 -1.27 -11.47 -12.64
N LYS A 115 -2.59 -11.32 -12.44
CA LYS A 115 -3.46 -10.61 -13.37
C LYS A 115 -3.20 -9.11 -13.38
N SER A 116 -2.90 -8.60 -14.58
CA SER A 116 -2.76 -7.19 -14.94
C SER A 116 -4.01 -6.37 -14.57
N THR A 117 -5.20 -6.95 -14.80
CA THR A 117 -6.50 -6.41 -14.40
C THR A 117 -7.18 -7.42 -13.48
N ARG A 118 -7.43 -7.05 -12.23
CA ARG A 118 -8.25 -7.86 -11.31
C ARG A 118 -9.06 -7.01 -10.34
N LEU A 119 -10.36 -7.31 -10.27
CA LEU A 119 -11.18 -7.05 -9.09
C LEU A 119 -10.91 -8.17 -8.09
N SER A 120 -10.77 -7.83 -6.81
CA SER A 120 -10.67 -8.79 -5.72
C SER A 120 -11.14 -8.12 -4.42
N THR A 121 -11.21 -8.90 -3.35
CA THR A 121 -11.55 -8.43 -2.01
C THR A 121 -10.39 -8.66 -1.05
N SER A 122 -10.33 -7.92 0.05
CA SER A 122 -9.25 -7.93 1.03
C SER A 122 -7.86 -7.61 0.43
N PHE A 123 -6.99 -8.60 0.22
CA PHE A 123 -5.65 -8.43 -0.37
C PHE A 123 -5.18 -9.67 -1.14
N ASN A 124 -5.09 -10.81 -0.44
CA ASN A 124 -4.68 -12.09 -0.99
C ASN A 124 -5.27 -13.26 -0.18
N LEU A 125 -6.51 -13.64 -0.53
CA LEU A 125 -7.31 -14.72 0.04
C LEU A 125 -6.61 -16.10 0.12
N LYS A 126 -5.45 -16.28 -0.53
CA LYS A 126 -4.66 -17.53 -0.50
C LYS A 126 -3.58 -17.54 0.59
N THR A 127 -3.29 -16.41 1.23
CA THR A 127 -2.20 -16.27 2.21
C THR A 127 -2.57 -15.46 3.46
N GLU A 128 -3.63 -14.64 3.40
CA GLU A 128 -4.10 -13.89 4.56
C GLU A 128 -4.74 -14.79 5.63
N LYS A 129 -4.50 -14.46 6.91
CA LYS A 129 -5.12 -15.13 8.07
C LYS A 129 -6.39 -14.42 8.56
N VAL A 130 -6.49 -13.11 8.27
CA VAL A 130 -7.63 -12.23 8.57
C VAL A 130 -7.80 -11.30 7.38
N SER A 131 -9.04 -11.14 6.92
CA SER A 131 -9.40 -10.32 5.77
C SER A 131 -9.51 -8.83 6.12
N ASN A 132 -9.24 -7.99 5.12
CA ASN A 132 -9.35 -6.53 5.19
C ASN A 132 -10.72 -6.07 4.69
N TRP A 133 -11.27 -5.02 5.28
CA TRP A 133 -12.60 -4.48 4.99
C TRP A 133 -12.62 -3.60 3.71
N ARG A 134 -12.25 -4.20 2.57
CA ARG A 134 -12.07 -3.51 1.28
C ARG A 134 -12.34 -4.43 0.08
N ASP A 135 -13.00 -3.89 -0.94
CA ASP A 135 -12.86 -4.38 -2.31
C ASP A 135 -11.89 -3.48 -3.09
N PHE A 136 -11.20 -4.04 -4.10
CA PHE A 136 -10.34 -3.22 -4.97
C PHE A 136 -10.29 -3.72 -6.42
N LEU A 137 -10.22 -2.79 -7.35
CA LEU A 137 -9.89 -3.05 -8.75
C LEU A 137 -8.45 -2.59 -9.01
N ARG A 138 -7.54 -3.55 -9.18
CA ARG A 138 -6.14 -3.31 -9.62
C ARG A 138 -6.06 -3.32 -11.13
N LEU A 139 -5.40 -2.32 -11.69
CA LEU A 139 -5.09 -2.16 -13.11
C LEU A 139 -3.58 -2.00 -13.30
N HIS A 140 -3.01 -2.63 -14.32
CA HIS A 140 -1.74 -2.23 -14.93
C HIS A 140 -2.03 -1.10 -15.93
N CYS A 141 -1.17 -0.08 -15.94
CA CYS A 141 -1.46 1.22 -16.55
C CYS A 141 -0.37 1.77 -17.47
N TYR A 142 0.81 1.16 -17.53
CA TYR A 142 1.86 1.57 -18.46
C TYR A 142 2.71 0.37 -18.91
N PRO A 143 2.91 0.13 -20.23
CA PRO A 143 2.33 0.88 -21.36
C PRO A 143 0.79 0.79 -21.43
N LEU A 144 0.13 1.86 -21.86
CA LEU A 144 -1.35 1.93 -21.86
C LEU A 144 -1.95 1.01 -22.93
N GLU A 145 -1.30 0.98 -24.08
CA GLU A 145 -1.60 0.15 -25.24
C GLU A 145 -1.55 -1.35 -24.94
N GLU A 146 -0.70 -1.78 -23.99
CA GLU A 146 -0.59 -3.19 -23.58
C GLU A 146 -1.76 -3.61 -22.69
N TYR A 147 -2.21 -2.77 -21.75
CA TYR A 147 -3.17 -3.18 -20.70
C TYR A 147 -4.60 -2.66 -20.85
N MET A 148 -4.83 -1.52 -21.52
CA MET A 148 -6.17 -0.90 -21.62
C MET A 148 -7.22 -1.82 -22.28
N HIS A 149 -6.78 -2.81 -23.05
CA HIS A 149 -7.66 -3.79 -23.68
C HIS A 149 -8.30 -4.79 -22.69
N GLU A 150 -7.73 -4.96 -21.49
CA GLU A 150 -8.21 -5.87 -20.44
C GLU A 150 -9.15 -5.20 -19.42
N TRP A 151 -9.05 -3.88 -19.25
CA TRP A 151 -9.80 -3.10 -18.25
C TRP A 151 -11.34 -3.18 -18.43
N PRO A 152 -12.16 -2.90 -17.39
CA PRO A 152 -13.61 -2.82 -17.52
C PRO A 152 -14.11 -2.01 -18.72
N THR A 153 -15.17 -2.50 -19.37
CA THR A 153 -15.91 -1.81 -20.46
C THR A 153 -17.17 -1.10 -19.96
N ASN A 154 -17.43 -1.15 -18.66
CA ASN A 154 -18.60 -0.61 -17.98
C ASN A 154 -18.13 0.06 -16.67
N PRO A 155 -18.44 1.34 -16.38
CA PRO A 155 -19.15 2.30 -17.25
C PRO A 155 -18.50 2.50 -18.63
N PRO A 156 -19.26 2.86 -19.69
CA PRO A 156 -18.73 2.95 -21.06
C PRO A 156 -17.55 3.93 -21.24
N SER A 157 -17.45 4.92 -20.36
CA SER A 157 -16.39 5.92 -20.27
C SER A 157 -15.11 5.43 -19.57
N PHE A 158 -15.15 4.27 -18.87
CA PHE A 158 -14.09 3.78 -17.98
C PHE A 158 -12.70 3.85 -18.63
N ARG A 159 -12.50 3.13 -19.75
CA ARG A 159 -11.18 3.03 -20.39
C ARG A 159 -10.62 4.38 -20.85
N LYS A 160 -11.48 5.29 -21.29
CA LYS A 160 -11.10 6.64 -21.75
C LYS A 160 -10.65 7.51 -20.58
N GLU A 161 -11.51 7.70 -19.59
CA GLU A 161 -11.22 8.63 -18.49
C GLU A 161 -10.09 8.10 -17.58
N VAL A 162 -10.02 6.78 -17.37
CA VAL A 162 -8.89 6.15 -16.66
C VAL A 162 -7.59 6.30 -17.44
N GLY A 163 -7.60 6.09 -18.77
CA GLY A 163 -6.40 6.26 -19.61
C GLY A 163 -5.87 7.69 -19.62
N GLU A 164 -6.77 8.67 -19.75
CA GLU A 164 -6.43 10.10 -19.66
C GLU A 164 -5.89 10.47 -18.27
N TYR A 165 -6.48 9.94 -17.19
CA TYR A 165 -6.02 10.19 -15.83
C TYR A 165 -4.65 9.53 -15.56
N CYS A 166 -4.45 8.26 -15.92
CA CYS A 166 -3.17 7.54 -15.80
C CYS A 166 -2.03 8.30 -16.48
N THR A 167 -2.27 8.81 -17.69
CA THR A 167 -1.29 9.63 -18.45
C THR A 167 -0.90 10.87 -17.64
N ARG A 168 -1.87 11.63 -17.14
CA ARG A 168 -1.64 12.88 -16.40
C ARG A 168 -0.98 12.65 -15.05
N VAL A 169 -1.33 11.59 -14.32
CA VAL A 169 -0.65 11.20 -13.08
C VAL A 169 0.78 10.77 -13.35
N ARG A 170 1.05 10.08 -14.47
CA ARG A 170 2.42 9.71 -14.87
C ARG A 170 3.28 10.94 -15.20
N GLU A 171 2.73 11.93 -15.91
CA GLU A 171 3.39 13.22 -16.12
C GLU A 171 3.67 13.98 -14.81
N LEU A 172 2.76 13.90 -13.83
CA LEU A 172 2.92 14.51 -12.51
C LEU A 172 4.00 13.79 -11.69
N VAL A 173 4.03 12.45 -11.72
CA VAL A 173 5.09 11.64 -11.09
C VAL A 173 6.46 12.07 -11.62
N PHE A 174 6.66 12.18 -12.93
CA PHE A 174 7.97 12.63 -13.46
C PHE A 174 8.36 14.02 -12.95
N LYS A 175 7.45 15.00 -12.92
CA LYS A 175 7.71 16.35 -12.36
C LYS A 175 8.05 16.34 -10.86
N LEU A 176 7.52 15.38 -10.11
CA LEU A 176 7.86 15.18 -8.70
C LEU A 176 9.23 14.50 -8.55
N LEU A 177 9.54 13.50 -9.37
CA LEU A 177 10.87 12.85 -9.41
C LEU A 177 11.97 13.82 -9.83
N GLU A 178 11.69 14.75 -10.74
CA GLU A 178 12.58 15.88 -11.06
C GLU A 178 12.90 16.70 -9.81
N ALA A 179 11.86 17.17 -9.12
CA ALA A 179 12.00 18.03 -7.95
C ALA A 179 12.66 17.31 -6.77
N ILE A 180 12.42 16.01 -6.61
CA ILE A 180 13.11 15.16 -5.62
C ILE A 180 14.59 15.03 -5.97
N SER A 181 14.94 14.76 -7.24
CA SER A 181 16.34 14.69 -7.70
C SER A 181 17.08 15.99 -7.42
N GLU A 182 16.52 17.14 -7.82
CA GLU A 182 17.09 18.46 -7.55
C GLU A 182 17.17 18.76 -6.03
N SER A 183 16.23 18.27 -5.22
CA SER A 183 16.25 18.43 -3.75
C SER A 183 17.37 17.65 -3.04
N LEU A 184 17.90 16.61 -3.70
CA LEU A 184 19.05 15.83 -3.26
C LEU A 184 20.38 16.36 -3.82
N GLY A 185 20.35 17.44 -4.61
CA GLY A 185 21.53 17.99 -5.29
C GLY A 185 21.97 17.19 -6.52
N LEU A 186 21.12 16.29 -7.03
CA LEU A 186 21.37 15.47 -8.21
C LEU A 186 20.96 16.22 -9.49
N GLU A 187 21.36 15.70 -10.65
CA GLU A 187 20.81 16.16 -11.93
C GLU A 187 19.29 15.96 -11.97
N ARG A 188 18.56 16.92 -12.58
CA ARG A 188 17.10 16.94 -12.62
C ARG A 188 16.48 15.59 -13.01
N GLU A 189 16.98 14.98 -14.07
CA GLU A 189 16.38 13.76 -14.61
C GLU A 189 16.97 12.48 -13.98
N TYR A 190 17.88 12.60 -13.00
CA TYR A 190 18.69 11.49 -12.48
C TYR A 190 17.83 10.29 -12.03
N ILE A 191 16.85 10.50 -11.15
CA ILE A 191 16.02 9.38 -10.66
C ILE A 191 15.26 8.76 -11.83
N SER A 192 14.63 9.58 -12.70
CA SER A 192 13.85 9.11 -13.85
C SER A 192 14.65 8.34 -14.90
N GLN A 193 15.91 8.73 -15.15
CA GLN A 193 16.80 8.02 -16.08
C GLN A 193 17.30 6.69 -15.47
N ASN A 194 17.39 6.59 -14.14
CA ASN A 194 17.80 5.40 -13.40
C ASN A 194 16.63 4.51 -12.93
N LEU A 195 15.44 4.58 -13.56
CA LEU A 195 14.30 3.70 -13.22
C LEU A 195 14.30 2.33 -13.91
N GLY A 196 15.24 2.07 -14.83
CA GLY A 196 15.29 0.81 -15.59
C GLY A 196 13.96 0.51 -16.31
N LYS A 197 13.35 -0.64 -16.00
CA LYS A 197 11.98 -0.98 -16.42
C LYS A 197 10.98 -0.62 -15.31
N HIS A 198 10.35 0.55 -15.42
CA HIS A 198 9.25 0.93 -14.54
C HIS A 198 7.89 0.39 -15.01
N GLY A 199 7.02 0.05 -14.05
CA GLY A 199 5.58 -0.10 -14.29
C GLY A 199 4.80 1.18 -13.94
N GLN A 200 3.50 1.17 -14.24
CA GLN A 200 2.51 2.01 -13.56
C GLN A 200 1.33 1.11 -13.23
N HIS A 201 0.81 1.19 -12.00
CA HIS A 201 -0.38 0.46 -11.59
C HIS A 201 -1.33 1.43 -10.88
N MET A 202 -2.63 1.12 -10.92
CA MET A 202 -3.67 1.80 -10.16
C MET A 202 -4.39 0.77 -9.31
N ALA A 203 -4.79 1.16 -8.10
CA ALA A 203 -5.80 0.44 -7.33
C ALA A 203 -6.96 1.41 -7.06
N MET A 204 -8.13 1.13 -7.63
CA MET A 204 -9.36 1.78 -7.20
C MET A 204 -9.86 1.04 -5.96
N ASN A 205 -9.87 1.71 -4.83
CA ASN A 205 -10.18 1.12 -3.53
C ASN A 205 -11.62 1.47 -3.13
N TYR A 206 -12.35 0.50 -2.59
CA TYR A 206 -13.69 0.71 -2.10
C TYR A 206 -13.84 0.09 -0.70
N TYR A 207 -14.12 0.95 0.27
CA TYR A 207 -14.37 0.60 1.65
C TYR A 207 -15.88 0.76 1.86
N PRO A 208 -16.67 -0.33 1.94
CA PRO A 208 -18.08 -0.21 2.31
C PRO A 208 -18.18 0.15 3.80
N PRO A 209 -19.27 0.83 4.25
CA PRO A 209 -19.47 1.11 5.66
C PRO A 209 -19.33 -0.14 6.54
N CYS A 210 -18.64 0.00 7.67
CA CYS A 210 -18.39 -1.10 8.60
C CYS A 210 -19.32 -0.98 9.82
N PRO A 211 -20.05 -2.06 10.21
CA PRO A 211 -20.90 -2.02 11.40
C PRO A 211 -20.10 -2.14 12.72
N GLN A 212 -18.84 -2.56 12.65
CA GLN A 212 -17.92 -2.71 13.80
C GLN A 212 -16.47 -2.38 13.37
N PRO A 213 -16.16 -1.11 13.07
CA PRO A 213 -14.82 -0.71 12.59
C PRO A 213 -13.72 -1.11 13.57
N GLU A 214 -13.99 -1.06 14.89
CA GLU A 214 -13.07 -1.40 15.98
C GLU A 214 -12.57 -2.85 15.98
N LEU A 215 -13.14 -3.71 15.12
CA LEU A 215 -12.73 -5.10 14.96
C LEU A 215 -11.90 -5.38 13.70
N THR A 216 -11.78 -4.44 12.75
CA THR A 216 -11.21 -4.73 11.42
C THR A 216 -10.39 -3.58 10.85
N TYR A 217 -9.86 -3.76 9.64
CA TYR A 217 -9.02 -2.77 8.96
C TYR A 217 -9.36 -2.73 7.47
N GLY A 218 -9.61 -1.56 6.89
CA GLY A 218 -9.80 -1.42 5.43
C GLY A 218 -8.53 -1.82 4.66
N LEU A 219 -7.37 -1.40 5.15
CA LEU A 219 -6.06 -1.86 4.70
C LEU A 219 -5.04 -1.66 5.84
N PRO A 220 -4.50 -2.72 6.49
CA PRO A 220 -3.62 -2.60 7.66
C PRO A 220 -2.33 -1.81 7.37
N GLY A 221 -1.67 -1.35 8.45
CA GLY A 221 -0.42 -0.59 8.38
C GLY A 221 0.69 -1.27 7.57
N HIS A 222 1.14 -0.60 6.50
CA HIS A 222 2.14 -1.11 5.55
C HIS A 222 2.94 0.05 4.92
N THR A 223 4.16 -0.23 4.45
CA THR A 223 4.87 0.65 3.51
C THR A 223 4.54 0.26 2.06
N ASP A 224 4.61 1.24 1.15
CA ASP A 224 4.52 0.98 -0.28
C ASP A 224 5.87 0.45 -0.79
N PRO A 225 5.93 -0.76 -1.40
CA PRO A 225 7.18 -1.34 -1.90
C PRO A 225 7.63 -0.76 -3.26
N ASN A 226 7.11 0.42 -3.62
CA ASN A 226 7.37 1.08 -4.91
C ASN A 226 8.34 2.26 -4.74
N LEU A 227 8.48 3.08 -5.79
CA LEU A 227 9.24 4.32 -5.75
C LEU A 227 8.45 5.48 -5.12
N ILE A 228 7.22 5.70 -5.61
CA ILE A 228 6.37 6.84 -5.27
C ILE A 228 4.90 6.48 -5.56
N THR A 229 4.02 6.83 -4.63
CA THR A 229 2.56 6.72 -4.78
C THR A 229 1.94 8.12 -4.88
N ILE A 230 0.94 8.25 -5.75
CA ILE A 230 0.04 9.42 -5.84
C ILE A 230 -1.37 8.92 -5.48
N LEU A 231 -1.82 9.23 -4.27
CA LEU A 231 -3.12 8.85 -3.73
C LEU A 231 -4.12 9.99 -3.91
N LEU A 232 -5.28 9.65 -4.48
CA LEU A 232 -6.48 10.47 -4.46
C LEU A 232 -7.48 9.82 -3.49
N GLN A 233 -7.93 10.59 -2.51
CA GLN A 233 -9.02 10.21 -1.60
C GLN A 233 -10.26 11.06 -1.91
N ASP A 234 -11.43 10.65 -1.42
CA ASP A 234 -12.63 11.49 -1.45
C ASP A 234 -12.83 12.25 -0.14
N ASP A 235 -14.08 12.63 0.13
CA ASP A 235 -14.51 13.45 1.24
C ASP A 235 -14.62 12.71 2.58
N VAL A 236 -14.43 11.37 2.60
CA VAL A 236 -14.39 10.56 3.83
C VAL A 236 -12.95 10.51 4.40
N PRO A 237 -12.70 10.96 5.63
CA PRO A 237 -11.39 10.83 6.27
C PRO A 237 -11.11 9.37 6.61
N GLY A 238 -10.08 8.80 5.99
CA GLY A 238 -9.67 7.42 6.25
C GLY A 238 -8.16 7.22 6.41
N LEU A 239 -7.33 7.92 5.63
CA LEU A 239 -5.87 7.74 5.72
C LEU A 239 -5.34 8.16 7.10
N GLN A 240 -4.61 7.26 7.75
CA GLN A 240 -3.74 7.54 8.88
C GLN A 240 -2.29 7.21 8.51
N VAL A 241 -1.34 7.99 9.04
CA VAL A 241 0.10 7.80 8.82
C VAL A 241 0.86 7.67 10.13
N LEU A 242 1.84 6.76 10.18
CA LEU A 242 2.69 6.58 11.36
C LEU A 242 3.80 7.65 11.39
N ARG A 243 3.67 8.62 12.30
CA ARG A 243 4.60 9.76 12.48
C ARG A 243 5.10 9.79 13.93
N ASN A 244 6.41 9.84 14.14
CA ASN A 244 7.05 9.88 15.47
C ASN A 244 6.59 8.75 16.44
N GLY A 245 6.19 7.59 15.92
CA GLY A 245 5.67 6.47 16.70
C GLY A 245 4.18 6.56 17.07
N LYS A 246 3.42 7.50 16.48
CA LYS A 246 1.97 7.63 16.65
C LYS A 246 1.25 7.63 15.30
N TRP A 247 -0.01 7.20 15.30
CA TRP A 247 -0.89 7.34 14.15
C TRP A 247 -1.49 8.74 14.11
N VAL A 248 -1.43 9.39 12.96
CA VAL A 248 -1.99 10.74 12.74
C VAL A 248 -2.93 10.69 11.54
N ALA A 249 -4.15 11.19 11.70
CA ALA A 249 -5.14 11.25 10.61
C ALA A 249 -4.74 12.25 9.52
N VAL A 250 -5.08 11.97 8.25
CA VAL A 250 -4.82 12.84 7.10
C VAL A 250 -6.13 13.35 6.51
N ASN A 251 -6.61 14.47 7.06
CA ASN A 251 -7.83 15.14 6.61
C ASN A 251 -7.83 15.39 5.09
N PRO A 252 -8.91 15.04 4.36
CA PRO A 252 -9.08 15.40 2.96
C PRO A 252 -9.05 16.91 2.71
N ILE A 253 -8.20 17.33 1.77
CA ILE A 253 -8.19 18.70 1.23
C ILE A 253 -8.69 18.65 -0.23
N PRO A 254 -9.78 19.36 -0.59
CA PRO A 254 -10.33 19.34 -1.94
C PRO A 254 -9.33 19.71 -3.02
N ASN A 255 -9.37 19.00 -4.16
CA ASN A 255 -8.49 19.17 -5.31
C ASN A 255 -6.99 19.14 -4.93
N THR A 256 -6.61 18.10 -4.18
CA THR A 256 -5.21 17.76 -3.86
C THR A 256 -4.95 16.27 -4.10
N PHE A 257 -3.67 15.90 -4.17
CA PHE A 257 -3.24 14.51 -4.01
C PHE A 257 -2.37 14.38 -2.77
N ILE A 258 -2.41 13.20 -2.14
CA ILE A 258 -1.36 12.78 -1.21
C ILE A 258 -0.26 12.11 -2.04
N VAL A 259 0.98 12.46 -1.74
CA VAL A 259 2.19 11.86 -2.30
C VAL A 259 2.90 11.15 -1.15
N ASN A 260 3.30 9.90 -1.36
CA ASN A 260 4.16 9.20 -0.42
C ASN A 260 5.31 8.48 -1.10
N ILE A 261 6.40 8.38 -0.36
CA ILE A 261 7.69 7.86 -0.81
C ILE A 261 7.79 6.39 -0.41
N GLY A 262 7.85 5.51 -1.41
CA GLY A 262 7.94 4.07 -1.22
C GLY A 262 9.37 3.59 -0.92
N ASP A 263 9.48 2.31 -0.56
CA ASP A 263 10.72 1.70 -0.07
C ASP A 263 11.86 1.72 -1.12
N GLN A 264 11.56 1.64 -2.43
CA GLN A 264 12.60 1.73 -3.47
C GLN A 264 13.30 3.09 -3.50
N MET A 265 12.57 4.18 -3.22
CA MET A 265 13.15 5.53 -3.14
C MET A 265 13.97 5.72 -1.86
N GLN A 266 13.66 5.01 -0.79
CA GLN A 266 14.46 5.04 0.43
C GLN A 266 15.84 4.42 0.18
N VAL A 267 15.89 3.26 -0.49
CA VAL A 267 17.15 2.63 -0.95
C VAL A 267 17.90 3.54 -1.93
N ALA A 268 17.22 4.16 -2.89
CA ALA A 268 17.84 5.04 -3.89
C ALA A 268 18.39 6.37 -3.33
N ARG A 269 17.97 6.77 -2.11
CA ARG A 269 18.41 8.02 -1.46
C ARG A 269 19.63 7.83 -0.57
N ASP A 270 19.64 6.76 0.22
CA ASP A 270 20.65 6.48 1.23
C ASP A 270 20.72 4.95 1.43
N PRO A 271 21.55 4.24 0.64
CA PRO A 271 21.58 2.78 0.66
C PRO A 271 22.06 2.21 1.99
N GLU A 272 22.84 2.95 2.77
CA GLU A 272 23.35 2.53 4.08
C GLU A 272 22.23 2.62 5.13
N ALA A 273 21.57 3.77 5.24
CA ALA A 273 20.52 4.00 6.24
C ALA A 273 19.21 3.23 5.96
N ALA A 274 18.99 2.75 4.74
CA ALA A 274 17.89 1.85 4.41
C ALA A 274 18.04 0.48 5.10
N MET A 275 19.27 0.01 5.31
CA MET A 275 19.54 -1.36 5.73
C MET A 275 19.40 -1.57 7.24
N GLU A 276 19.86 -0.61 8.06
CA GLU A 276 19.59 -0.62 9.52
C GLU A 276 18.08 -0.64 9.83
N ARG A 277 17.29 0.12 9.05
CA ARG A 277 15.83 0.23 9.24
C ARG A 277 15.08 -1.03 8.79
N GLY A 278 15.70 -1.86 7.94
CA GLY A 278 15.17 -3.18 7.60
C GLY A 278 14.98 -4.06 8.83
N ALA A 279 15.82 -3.90 9.86
CA ALA A 279 15.85 -4.70 11.08
C ALA A 279 14.96 -4.18 12.23
N ASN A 280 14.12 -3.15 12.01
CA ASN A 280 13.16 -2.68 13.03
C ASN A 280 11.76 -2.42 12.43
N PRO A 281 10.84 -3.40 12.48
CA PRO A 281 9.51 -3.28 11.88
C PRO A 281 8.67 -2.09 12.38
N GLN A 282 8.92 -1.61 13.61
CA GLN A 282 8.12 -0.58 14.27
C GLN A 282 8.38 0.85 13.75
N GLN A 283 9.43 1.08 12.97
CA GLN A 283 9.77 2.42 12.43
C GLN A 283 9.45 2.58 10.93
N ARG A 284 8.81 1.60 10.31
CA ARG A 284 8.32 1.71 8.93
C ARG A 284 7.23 2.78 8.85
N ARG A 285 7.28 3.67 7.85
CA ARG A 285 6.29 4.74 7.64
C ARG A 285 4.97 4.17 7.10
N GLN A 286 4.19 3.58 8.00
CA GLN A 286 2.98 2.86 7.62
C GLN A 286 1.84 3.80 7.23
N ALA A 287 1.09 3.42 6.20
CA ALA A 287 -0.23 3.96 5.86
C ALA A 287 -1.33 2.96 6.25
N TYR A 288 -2.45 3.47 6.74
CA TYR A 288 -3.66 2.73 7.12
C TYR A 288 -4.91 3.48 6.65
N VAL A 289 -6.06 2.80 6.40
CA VAL A 289 -7.31 3.44 5.93
C VAL A 289 -8.56 2.91 6.67
N GLU A 290 -9.38 3.85 7.19
CA GLU A 290 -10.58 3.64 8.05
C GLU A 290 -11.86 4.37 7.56
N ASP A 291 -13.00 4.14 8.26
CA ASP A 291 -14.27 4.90 8.22
C ASP A 291 -15.08 4.66 9.55
N SER A 292 -16.03 5.52 9.94
CA SER A 292 -16.76 5.51 11.25
C SER A 292 -18.08 6.33 11.22
N GLU A 293 -19.03 6.40 12.18
CA GLU A 293 -19.24 6.01 13.61
C GLU A 293 -20.67 5.38 13.76
N GLY A 294 -21.27 4.94 14.89
CA GLY A 294 -20.93 4.80 16.33
C GLY A 294 -22.21 4.60 17.21
N GLU A 295 -22.06 4.11 18.46
CA GLU A 295 -23.02 4.12 19.63
C GLU A 295 -24.41 3.40 19.50
N GLU A 296 -25.01 2.62 20.44
CA GLU A 296 -24.71 1.83 21.69
C GLU A 296 -25.70 0.59 21.68
N GLU A 297 -26.07 -0.27 22.64
CA GLU A 297 -26.06 -0.54 24.13
C GLU A 297 -26.45 -2.07 24.27
N PHE A 298 -26.32 -2.94 25.29
CA PHE A 298 -25.61 -3.05 26.60
C PHE A 298 -25.72 -4.53 27.13
N LEU A 299 -24.83 -4.98 28.04
CA LEU A 299 -24.95 -6.14 29.00
C LEU A 299 -25.14 -7.58 28.42
N ASP A 300 -24.74 -8.72 29.05
CA ASP A 300 -24.08 -9.02 30.36
C ASP A 300 -23.18 -10.30 30.29
N GLN A 301 -22.57 -10.72 31.41
CA GLN A 301 -21.48 -11.72 31.56
C GLN A 301 -21.92 -13.17 31.99
N PRO A 302 -21.06 -14.05 32.59
CA PRO A 302 -19.93 -14.85 32.06
C PRO A 302 -20.07 -16.39 32.35
N VAL A 303 -18.99 -17.22 32.20
CA VAL A 303 -18.60 -18.35 33.12
C VAL A 303 -17.24 -19.00 32.74
N HIS A 304 -16.60 -19.74 33.68
CA HIS A 304 -15.18 -20.21 33.66
C HIS A 304 -14.88 -21.62 33.09
N GLY A 305 -13.61 -21.84 32.70
CA GLY A 305 -12.87 -23.13 32.81
C GLY A 305 -11.87 -23.40 31.66
N GLY A 306 -10.70 -24.04 31.83
CA GLY A 306 -9.98 -24.44 33.06
C GLY A 306 -9.01 -25.64 32.87
N HIS A 307 -7.68 -25.42 32.99
CA HIS A 307 -6.59 -26.45 33.04
C HIS A 307 -6.31 -27.25 31.74
N ARG A 308 -5.22 -28.04 31.60
CA ARG A 308 -3.74 -27.83 31.78
C ARG A 308 -2.98 -29.11 31.34
N ASN A 309 -1.76 -28.97 30.82
CA ASN A 309 -0.66 -29.97 30.71
C ASN A 309 -0.80 -31.19 29.75
N GLY A 310 0.35 -31.66 29.23
CA GLY A 310 0.59 -33.09 28.95
C GLY A 310 1.06 -33.50 27.55
N GLY A 311 2.24 -33.07 27.09
CA GLY A 311 2.77 -33.46 25.77
C GLY A 311 3.45 -34.83 25.69
N TYR A 312 3.97 -35.19 24.50
CA TYR A 312 5.03 -36.20 24.32
C TYR A 312 5.80 -35.93 23.02
N GLN A 313 7.13 -36.07 23.05
CA GLN A 313 8.00 -35.80 21.90
C GLN A 313 7.99 -36.95 20.88
N ARG A 314 8.13 -36.61 19.59
CA ARG A 314 8.77 -37.44 18.56
C ARG A 314 9.66 -36.57 17.70
N ASP A 315 10.89 -37.02 17.50
CA ASP A 315 11.91 -36.41 16.66
C ASP A 315 11.78 -36.94 15.21
N PRO A 316 11.61 -36.08 14.19
CA PRO A 316 11.56 -36.46 12.79
C PRO A 316 12.71 -35.87 11.94
N GLU A 317 13.84 -35.45 12.52
CA GLU A 317 14.99 -34.95 11.75
C GLU A 317 15.66 -36.06 10.90
N GLN A 318 15.16 -36.27 9.67
CA GLN A 318 16.02 -36.49 8.49
C GLN A 318 15.39 -36.34 7.10
N TYR A 319 14.26 -35.62 6.97
CA TYR A 319 13.83 -35.06 5.69
C TYR A 319 14.03 -33.54 5.65
N GLN A 320 15.29 -33.10 5.82
CA GLN A 320 15.68 -31.72 5.52
C GLN A 320 15.52 -31.47 4.01
N LEU A 321 14.41 -30.83 3.67
CA LEU A 321 14.12 -30.35 2.32
C LEU A 321 15.12 -29.22 2.04
N LYS A 322 16.09 -29.47 1.14
CA LYS A 322 17.10 -28.47 0.75
C LYS A 322 16.49 -27.37 -0.12
N VAL A 323 15.63 -26.56 0.49
CA VAL A 323 15.39 -25.19 0.03
C VAL A 323 16.66 -24.41 0.31
N ASP A 324 17.02 -23.53 -0.60
CA ASP A 324 18.12 -22.58 -0.44
C ASP A 324 17.57 -21.17 -0.63
N LEU A 325 18.11 -20.20 0.09
CA LEU A 325 17.63 -18.82 0.05
C LEU A 325 17.96 -18.23 -1.34
N PRO A 326 17.00 -17.58 -2.04
CA PRO A 326 17.20 -17.13 -3.41
C PRO A 326 18.20 -15.97 -3.49
N ILE A 327 18.96 -15.93 -4.58
CA ILE A 327 19.95 -14.88 -4.86
C ILE A 327 19.24 -13.62 -5.41
N PHE A 328 19.68 -12.44 -4.97
CA PHE A 328 19.29 -11.15 -5.56
C PHE A 328 20.49 -10.41 -6.11
N ASN A 329 20.38 -9.89 -7.33
CA ASN A 329 21.47 -9.28 -8.08
C ASN A 329 21.50 -7.73 -7.99
N GLY A 330 20.54 -7.10 -7.31
CA GLY A 330 20.47 -5.63 -7.18
C GLY A 330 19.76 -4.89 -8.32
N ASN A 331 18.89 -5.57 -9.10
CA ASN A 331 18.22 -4.92 -10.22
C ASN A 331 17.06 -3.98 -9.77
N LEU A 332 16.73 -3.02 -10.64
CA LEU A 332 15.69 -2.00 -10.39
C LEU A 332 14.26 -2.50 -10.65
N ASN A 333 14.04 -3.80 -10.87
CA ASN A 333 12.72 -4.32 -11.22
C ASN A 333 11.90 -4.61 -9.95
N ILE A 334 10.80 -3.89 -9.78
CA ILE A 334 9.88 -4.06 -8.65
C ILE A 334 9.27 -5.48 -8.60
N GLU A 335 9.03 -6.12 -9.75
CA GLU A 335 8.45 -7.47 -9.80
C GLU A 335 9.48 -8.53 -9.38
N ASP A 336 10.73 -8.41 -9.81
CA ASP A 336 11.82 -9.31 -9.37
C ASP A 336 12.15 -9.12 -7.88
N PHE A 337 12.16 -7.87 -7.39
CA PHE A 337 12.40 -7.57 -5.98
C PHE A 337 11.27 -8.10 -5.08
N LEU A 338 10.00 -7.93 -5.46
CA LEU A 338 8.86 -8.44 -4.70
C LEU A 338 8.78 -9.98 -4.73
N ASP A 339 9.03 -10.61 -5.87
CA ASP A 339 9.09 -12.07 -6.00
C ASP A 339 10.26 -12.66 -5.20
N TRP A 340 11.42 -11.99 -5.18
CA TRP A 340 12.55 -12.35 -4.32
C TRP A 340 12.20 -12.20 -2.82
N LEU A 341 11.70 -11.03 -2.40
CA LEU A 341 11.36 -10.74 -1.01
C LEU A 341 10.32 -11.75 -0.48
N TRP A 342 9.26 -12.02 -1.26
CA TRP A 342 8.24 -13.02 -0.92
C TRP A 342 8.80 -14.45 -0.81
N LYS A 343 9.82 -14.80 -1.59
CA LYS A 343 10.53 -16.09 -1.47
C LYS A 343 11.47 -16.12 -0.25
N VAL A 344 12.08 -14.98 0.12
CA VAL A 344 12.90 -14.83 1.33
C VAL A 344 12.05 -14.96 2.59
N GLU A 345 10.94 -14.21 2.67
CA GLU A 345 9.97 -14.29 3.77
C GLU A 345 9.44 -15.72 3.94
N LYS A 346 8.99 -16.35 2.84
CA LYS A 346 8.55 -17.74 2.86
C LYS A 346 9.62 -18.75 3.24
N PHE A 347 10.89 -18.47 2.94
CA PHE A 347 11.99 -19.32 3.38
C PHE A 347 12.18 -19.20 4.90
N PHE A 348 12.13 -17.99 5.46
CA PHE A 348 12.26 -17.79 6.91
C PHE A 348 11.07 -18.36 7.70
N ASP A 349 9.83 -18.18 7.21
CA ASP A 349 8.63 -18.82 7.75
C ASP A 349 8.75 -20.35 7.75
N ALA A 350 9.17 -20.95 6.63
CA ALA A 350 9.23 -22.40 6.46
C ALA A 350 10.42 -23.08 7.15
N MET A 351 11.42 -22.31 7.58
CA MET A 351 12.66 -22.80 8.20
C MET A 351 12.83 -22.33 9.66
N GLU A 352 11.81 -21.66 10.23
CA GLU A 352 11.78 -21.14 11.62
C GLU A 352 13.04 -20.32 11.97
N ILE A 353 13.38 -19.36 11.11
CA ILE A 353 14.62 -18.57 11.24
C ILE A 353 14.41 -17.31 12.09
N GLU A 354 15.01 -17.32 13.29
CA GLU A 354 15.14 -16.17 14.20
C GLU A 354 15.61 -14.87 13.50
N GLU A 355 14.97 -13.75 13.82
CA GLU A 355 15.17 -12.45 13.14
C GLU A 355 16.63 -11.98 13.12
N ASP A 356 17.38 -12.21 14.21
CA ASP A 356 18.80 -11.81 14.32
C ASP A 356 19.72 -12.52 13.31
N ARG A 357 19.25 -13.63 12.71
CA ARG A 357 19.96 -14.42 11.70
C ARG A 357 19.47 -14.14 10.28
N GLN A 358 18.24 -13.67 10.09
CA GLN A 358 17.65 -13.40 8.77
C GLN A 358 18.51 -12.45 7.93
N VAL A 359 18.90 -11.31 8.50
CA VAL A 359 19.76 -10.30 7.85
C VAL A 359 21.07 -10.90 7.34
N LYS A 360 21.74 -11.72 8.16
CA LYS A 360 23.03 -12.35 7.83
C LYS A 360 22.89 -13.42 6.73
N LEU A 361 21.72 -14.05 6.61
CA LEU A 361 21.41 -15.02 5.56
C LEU A 361 21.06 -14.32 4.24
N VAL A 362 20.28 -13.23 4.27
CA VAL A 362 20.05 -12.36 3.10
C VAL A 362 21.37 -11.85 2.53
N ALA A 363 22.25 -11.31 3.38
CA ALA A 363 23.56 -10.79 2.98
C ALA A 363 24.38 -11.78 2.14
N TYR A 364 24.40 -13.06 2.55
CA TYR A 364 25.11 -14.13 1.84
C TYR A 364 24.47 -14.53 0.48
N LYS A 365 23.32 -13.96 0.14
CA LYS A 365 22.59 -14.16 -1.13
C LYS A 365 22.47 -12.90 -1.98
N LEU A 366 23.15 -11.83 -1.60
CA LEU A 366 23.33 -10.67 -2.46
C LEU A 366 24.50 -10.97 -3.41
N GLU A 367 24.29 -10.74 -4.71
CA GLU A 367 25.30 -10.83 -5.77
C GLU A 367 25.24 -9.56 -6.62
N GLY A 368 26.22 -9.37 -7.52
CA GLY A 368 26.26 -8.21 -8.43
C GLY A 368 26.23 -6.87 -7.68
N ASP A 369 25.37 -5.97 -8.14
CA ASP A 369 25.24 -4.62 -7.59
C ASP A 369 24.79 -4.66 -6.11
N ALA A 370 23.99 -5.67 -5.72
CA ALA A 370 23.58 -5.85 -4.32
C ALA A 370 24.73 -6.33 -3.40
N SER A 371 25.67 -7.14 -3.90
CA SER A 371 26.86 -7.52 -3.10
C SER A 371 27.80 -6.34 -2.88
N VAL A 372 28.02 -5.52 -3.92
CA VAL A 372 28.90 -4.34 -3.84
C VAL A 372 28.31 -3.29 -2.90
N TRP A 373 26.98 -3.14 -2.90
CA TRP A 373 26.25 -2.35 -1.91
C TRP A 373 26.47 -2.87 -0.48
N TRP A 374 26.18 -4.15 -0.22
CA TRP A 374 26.30 -4.72 1.13
C TRP A 374 27.71 -4.54 1.72
N GLU A 375 28.77 -4.83 0.95
CA GLU A 375 30.15 -4.68 1.44
C GLU A 375 30.51 -3.24 1.83
N GLN A 376 29.91 -2.23 1.20
CA GLN A 376 30.13 -0.82 1.54
C GLN A 376 29.45 -0.45 2.87
N THR A 377 28.24 -0.95 3.11
CA THR A 377 27.47 -0.69 4.36
C THR A 377 28.07 -1.30 5.64
N GLN A 378 29.17 -2.05 5.55
CA GLN A 378 29.84 -2.68 6.70
C GLN A 378 31.13 -1.94 7.11
N LEU A 379 31.38 -0.76 6.53
CA LEU A 379 32.62 0.02 6.71
C LEU A 379 32.37 1.46 7.22
N THR A 380 31.12 1.84 7.46
CA THR A 380 30.67 3.12 8.04
C THR A 380 30.15 2.97 9.48
#